data_AF-A0A317Y4E9-F1
#
_entry.id   AF-A0A317Y4E9-F1
#
_cell.length_a   1.000
_cell.length_b   1.000
_cell.length_c   1.000
_cell.angle_alpha   90.00
_cell.angle_beta   90.00
_cell.angle_gamma   90.00
#
_symmetry.space_group_name_H-M   'P 1'
#
loop_
_entity.id
_entity.type
_entity.pdbx_description
1 polymer ?
#
loop_
_entity_poly.entity_id
_entity_poly.type
_entity_poly.pdbx_seq_one_letter_code
_entity_poly.pdbx_strand_id
1 'polypeptide(L)'
;MDRSERGSGPGQGRGRGRGLFIRLDKGLLGVFAMCRTRAVEESVRRRRTNRLHEDFLRYAAETGHPLPPGSPPPPAPTFPADLNEWHQQEFGVPFITPKDEVEDFDDHFYTSDPPPPPYSG
;
A
#
# COMPACT_ATOMS: atom_id res chain seq x y z
N MET A 1 30.92 -46.33 37.09
CA MET A 1 29.46 -46.27 37.22
C MET A 1 29.19 -45.20 38.27
N ASP A 2 28.50 -44.08 38.05
CA ASP A 2 27.70 -43.58 36.93
C ASP A 2 27.75 -42.04 36.92
N ARG A 3 27.64 -41.43 35.74
CA ARG A 3 27.50 -39.98 35.54
C ARG A 3 26.04 -39.60 35.78
N SER A 4 25.76 -38.71 36.73
CA SER A 4 24.47 -38.01 36.81
C SER A 4 24.58 -36.66 36.10
N GLU A 5 24.13 -36.64 34.85
CA GLU A 5 23.76 -35.44 34.11
C GLU A 5 22.31 -35.04 34.42
N ARG A 6 22.00 -33.76 34.13
CA ARG A 6 20.68 -33.09 33.99
C ARG A 6 20.22 -32.35 35.26
N GLY A 7 19.83 -31.07 35.20
CA GLY A 7 19.62 -30.22 34.04
C GLY A 7 19.62 -28.74 34.45
N SER A 8 20.39 -27.95 33.72
CA SER A 8 20.29 -26.50 33.70
C SER A 8 19.22 -26.14 32.67
N GLY A 9 18.00 -25.84 33.12
CA GLY A 9 16.96 -25.29 32.28
C GLY A 9 17.08 -23.76 32.25
N PRO A 10 17.40 -23.12 31.11
CA PRO A 10 17.12 -21.71 30.96
C PRO A 10 15.60 -21.56 30.79
N GLY A 11 14.95 -20.92 31.77
CA GLY A 11 13.56 -20.49 31.69
C GLY A 11 13.40 -19.47 30.56
N GLN A 12 13.19 -19.96 29.34
CA GLN A 12 12.91 -19.16 28.17
C GLN A 12 11.44 -18.73 28.20
N GLY A 13 11.16 -17.72 29.03
CA GLY A 13 9.89 -17.02 29.07
C GLY A 13 9.54 -16.47 27.68
N ARG A 14 8.47 -17.01 27.10
CA ARG A 14 7.84 -16.61 25.83
C ARG A 14 7.50 -15.11 25.82
N GLY A 15 8.42 -14.28 25.33
CA GLY A 15 8.14 -12.91 24.87
C GLY A 15 7.57 -12.90 23.45
N ARG A 16 6.39 -13.51 23.23
CA ARG A 16 5.80 -13.69 21.88
C ARG A 16 5.12 -12.45 21.27
N GLY A 17 5.05 -11.31 21.97
CA GLY A 17 4.25 -10.15 21.53
C GLY A 17 5.02 -8.95 20.95
N ARG A 18 6.30 -8.74 21.28
CA ARG A 18 6.99 -7.46 20.98
C ARG A 18 7.68 -7.40 19.61
N GLY A 19 7.98 -8.55 19.01
CA GLY A 19 8.74 -8.62 17.76
C GLY A 19 7.93 -8.32 16.48
N LEU A 20 6.59 -8.34 16.55
CA LEU A 20 5.72 -8.05 15.40
C LEU A 20 5.50 -6.53 15.25
N PHE A 21 5.21 -5.82 16.35
CA PHE A 21 5.02 -4.37 16.35
C PHE A 21 6.29 -3.61 15.93
N ILE A 22 7.48 -4.02 16.42
CA ILE A 22 8.76 -3.41 16.01
C ILE A 22 9.03 -3.61 14.50
N ARG A 23 8.52 -4.68 13.89
CA ARG A 23 8.63 -4.92 12.44
C ARG A 23 7.65 -4.06 11.64
N LEU A 24 6.43 -3.86 12.15
CA LEU A 24 5.44 -2.98 11.53
C LEU A 24 5.88 -1.51 11.58
N ASP A 25 6.40 -1.04 12.71
CA ASP A 25 6.89 0.34 12.86
C ASP A 25 8.08 0.64 11.94
N LYS A 26 9.02 -0.31 11.82
CA LYS A 26 10.14 -0.20 10.87
C LYS A 26 9.66 -0.23 9.42
N GLY A 27 8.63 -1.01 9.10
CA GLY A 27 8.01 -1.05 7.77
C GLY A 27 7.39 0.30 7.40
N LEU A 28 6.58 0.88 8.30
CA LEU A 28 5.96 2.20 8.13
C LEU A 28 7.00 3.31 7.98
N LEU A 29 8.06 3.28 8.79
CA LEU A 29 9.14 4.26 8.69
C LEU A 29 9.89 4.15 7.35
N GLY A 30 10.06 2.93 6.83
CA GLY A 30 10.64 2.68 5.51
C GLY A 30 9.78 3.21 4.36
N VAL A 31 8.46 2.99 4.41
CA VAL A 31 7.52 3.53 3.42
C VAL A 31 7.52 5.06 3.47
N PHE A 32 7.47 5.65 4.67
CA PHE A 32 7.52 7.10 4.83
C PHE A 32 8.83 7.70 4.28
N ALA A 33 9.97 7.03 4.52
CA ALA A 33 11.26 7.45 3.98
C ALA A 33 11.27 7.43 2.44
N MET A 34 10.75 6.37 1.80
CA MET A 34 10.63 6.30 0.34
C MET A 34 9.68 7.35 -0.24
N CYS A 35 8.53 7.58 0.41
CA CYS A 35 7.61 8.63 0.02
C CYS A 35 8.26 10.01 0.10
N ARG A 36 9.03 10.26 1.17
CA ARG A 36 9.73 11.53 1.37
C ARG A 36 10.82 11.75 0.32
N THR A 37 11.64 10.74 0.00
CA THR A 37 12.68 10.88 -1.03
C THR A 37 12.08 11.14 -2.41
N ARG A 38 11.03 10.39 -2.79
CA ARG A 38 10.31 10.62 -4.05
C ARG A 38 9.67 12.01 -4.12
N ALA A 39 9.06 12.48 -3.03
CA ALA A 39 8.48 13.82 -2.98
C ALA A 39 9.55 14.93 -3.15
N VAL A 40 10.73 14.73 -2.55
CA VAL A 40 11.86 15.67 -2.71
C VAL A 40 12.35 15.65 -4.16
N GLU A 41 12.59 14.48 -4.75
CA GLU A 41 13.01 14.35 -6.15
C GLU A 41 12.02 14.99 -7.12
N GLU A 42 10.72 14.75 -6.92
CA GLU A 42 9.67 15.35 -7.74
C GLU A 42 9.67 16.88 -7.59
N SER A 43 9.82 17.40 -6.36
CA SER A 43 9.87 18.84 -6.12
C SER A 43 11.06 19.52 -6.81
N VAL A 44 12.23 18.86 -6.80
CA VAL A 44 13.45 19.34 -7.47
C VAL A 44 13.27 19.28 -8.99
N ARG A 45 12.69 18.20 -9.50
CA ARG A 45 12.36 18.05 -10.92
C ARG A 45 11.41 19.15 -11.37
N ARG A 46 10.31 19.39 -10.66
CA ARG A 46 9.36 20.48 -10.95
C ARG A 46 10.05 21.84 -10.99
N ARG A 47 10.88 22.16 -10.00
CA ARG A 47 11.65 23.43 -9.98
C ARG A 47 12.56 23.58 -11.20
N ARG A 48 13.25 22.51 -11.60
CA ARG A 48 14.15 22.53 -12.77
C ARG A 48 13.37 22.71 -14.07
N THR A 49 12.24 22.02 -14.22
CA THR A 49 11.37 22.16 -15.39
C THR A 49 10.80 23.57 -15.50
N ASN A 50 10.36 24.17 -14.38
CA ASN A 50 9.85 25.53 -14.36
C ASN A 50 10.91 26.54 -14.79
N ARG A 51 12.15 26.42 -14.27
CA ARG A 51 13.26 27.29 -14.70
C ARG A 51 13.57 27.16 -16.19
N LEU A 52 13.61 25.94 -16.72
CA LEU A 52 13.80 25.72 -18.15
C LEU A 52 12.69 26.35 -18.98
N HIS A 53 11.44 26.25 -18.54
CA HIS A 53 10.31 26.86 -19.21
C HIS A 53 10.42 28.39 -19.24
N GLU A 54 10.81 29.03 -18.13
CA GLU A 54 11.09 30.47 -18.08
C GLU A 54 12.24 30.89 -19.00
N ASP A 55 13.33 30.11 -19.05
CA ASP A 55 14.46 30.35 -19.95
C ASP A 55 14.04 30.27 -21.42
N PHE A 56 13.20 29.29 -21.78
CA PHE A 56 12.63 29.18 -23.13
C PHE A 56 11.72 30.35 -23.48
N LEU A 57 10.89 30.81 -22.54
CA LEU A 57 10.05 31.99 -22.75
C LEU A 57 10.88 33.25 -22.98
N ARG A 58 11.96 33.43 -22.22
CA ARG A 58 12.89 34.56 -22.39
C ARG A 58 13.60 34.48 -23.74
N TYR A 59 14.14 33.31 -24.11
CA TYR A 59 14.80 33.10 -25.41
C TYR A 59 13.84 33.36 -26.58
N ALA A 60 12.61 32.87 -26.50
CA ALA A 60 11.56 33.09 -27.49
C ALA A 60 11.18 34.56 -27.65
N ALA A 61 11.13 35.31 -26.53
CA ALA A 61 10.90 36.75 -26.55
C ALA A 61 12.07 37.52 -27.18
N GLU A 62 13.32 37.12 -26.90
CA GLU A 62 14.52 37.73 -27.45
C GLU A 62 14.72 37.45 -28.95
N THR A 63 14.34 36.25 -29.42
CA THR A 63 14.47 35.83 -30.83
C THR A 63 13.26 36.19 -31.69
N GLY A 64 12.21 36.80 -31.13
CA GLY A 64 11.02 37.22 -31.87
C GLY A 64 10.13 36.06 -32.35
N HIS A 65 10.33 34.86 -31.82
CA HIS A 65 9.56 33.66 -32.14
C HIS A 65 8.77 33.21 -30.91
N PRO A 66 7.55 33.71 -30.72
CA PRO A 66 6.74 33.36 -29.55
C PRO A 66 6.47 31.84 -29.52
N LEU A 67 6.55 31.25 -28.32
CA LEU A 67 6.21 29.86 -28.12
C LEU A 67 4.71 29.64 -28.41
N PRO A 68 4.34 28.48 -29.00
CA PRO A 68 2.94 28.13 -29.18
C PRO A 68 2.23 28.09 -27.82
N PRO A 69 0.91 28.38 -27.77
CA PRO A 69 0.14 28.28 -26.54
C PRO A 69 0.29 26.88 -25.95
N GLY A 70 0.54 26.83 -24.64
CA GLY A 70 0.74 25.57 -23.92
C GLY A 70 -0.47 24.64 -24.06
N SER A 71 -0.22 23.33 -23.97
CA SER A 71 -1.31 22.35 -23.93
C SER A 71 -2.28 22.67 -22.80
N PRO A 72 -3.60 22.42 -22.97
CA PRO A 72 -4.55 22.57 -21.89
C PRO A 72 -4.07 21.78 -20.66
N PRO A 73 -4.40 22.24 -19.44
CA PRO A 73 -4.05 21.50 -18.24
C PRO A 73 -4.60 20.08 -18.36
N PRO A 74 -3.84 19.05 -17.91
CA PRO A 74 -4.36 17.70 -17.89
C PRO A 74 -5.67 17.69 -17.08
N PRO A 75 -6.66 16.87 -17.48
CA PRO A 75 -7.87 16.72 -16.68
C PRO A 75 -7.46 16.38 -15.25
N ALA A 76 -8.19 16.93 -14.27
CA ALA A 76 -7.96 16.59 -12.88
C ALA A 76 -8.00 15.06 -12.75
N PRO A 77 -7.02 14.43 -12.07
CA PRO A 77 -7.05 13.00 -11.87
C PRO A 77 -8.35 12.65 -11.13
N THR A 78 -9.27 11.99 -11.84
CA THR A 78 -10.45 11.42 -11.23
C THR A 78 -9.95 10.22 -10.43
N PHE A 79 -9.81 10.38 -9.11
CA PHE A 79 -9.59 9.23 -8.27
C PHE A 79 -10.90 8.44 -8.27
N PRO A 80 -10.88 7.17 -8.70
CA PRO A 80 -12.07 6.36 -8.66
C PRO A 80 -12.58 6.26 -7.22
N ALA A 81 -13.89 6.41 -7.04
CA ALA A 81 -14.55 6.41 -5.74
C ALA A 81 -14.54 5.01 -5.10
N ASP A 82 -14.49 3.96 -5.92
CA ASP A 82 -14.39 2.58 -5.48
C ASP A 82 -13.48 1.73 -6.38
N LEU A 83 -13.18 0.52 -5.91
CA LEU A 83 -12.28 -0.40 -6.60
C LEU A 83 -12.88 -0.94 -7.91
N ASN A 84 -14.21 -0.96 -8.02
CA ASN A 84 -14.91 -1.38 -9.22
C ASN A 84 -14.77 -0.32 -10.33
N GLU A 85 -14.90 0.96 -9.97
CA GLU A 85 -14.66 2.11 -10.85
C GLU A 85 -13.20 2.15 -11.30
N TRP A 86 -12.24 1.91 -10.40
CA TRP A 86 -10.83 1.83 -10.76
C TRP A 86 -10.57 0.72 -11.79
N HIS A 87 -11.10 -0.48 -11.53
CA HIS A 87 -10.89 -1.63 -12.40
C HIS A 87 -11.56 -1.45 -13.77
N GLN A 88 -12.72 -0.79 -13.82
CA GLN A 88 -13.38 -0.41 -15.08
C GLN A 88 -12.58 0.61 -15.86
N GLN A 89 -12.00 1.61 -15.20
CA GLN A 89 -11.16 2.62 -15.86
C GLN A 89 -9.88 2.02 -16.44
N GLU A 90 -9.25 1.06 -15.74
CA GLU A 90 -7.98 0.45 -16.15
C GLU A 90 -8.16 -0.68 -17.17
N PHE A 91 -9.15 -1.55 -16.97
CA PHE A 91 -9.31 -2.80 -17.73
C PHE A 91 -10.61 -2.88 -18.54
N GLY A 92 -11.50 -1.89 -18.42
CA GLY A 92 -12.78 -1.86 -19.15
C GLY A 92 -13.82 -2.86 -18.65
N VAL A 93 -13.57 -3.54 -17.52
CA VAL A 93 -14.47 -4.54 -16.93
C VAL A 93 -14.64 -4.28 -15.43
N PRO A 94 -15.83 -4.54 -14.86
CA PRO A 94 -16.03 -4.42 -13.42
C PRO A 94 -15.17 -5.43 -12.66
N PHE A 95 -14.75 -5.05 -11.45
CA PHE A 95 -14.04 -5.95 -10.53
C PHE A 95 -14.98 -6.98 -9.92
N ILE A 96 -16.20 -6.55 -9.54
CA ILE A 96 -17.25 -7.42 -9.01
C ILE A 96 -18.28 -7.61 -10.12
N THR A 97 -18.53 -8.86 -10.49
CA THR A 97 -19.63 -9.18 -11.41
C THR A 97 -20.90 -9.51 -10.62
N PRO A 98 -22.10 -9.35 -11.22
CA PRO A 98 -23.37 -9.73 -10.56
C PRO A 98 -23.46 -11.20 -10.13
N LYS A 99 -22.51 -12.06 -10.55
CA LYS A 99 -22.41 -13.46 -10.11
C LYS A 99 -21.64 -13.59 -8.80
N ASP A 100 -20.69 -12.71 -8.55
CA ASP A 100 -19.87 -12.68 -7.34
C ASP A 100 -20.66 -12.12 -6.14
N GLU A 101 -21.67 -11.29 -6.40
CA GLU A 101 -22.61 -10.80 -5.38
C GLU A 101 -23.58 -11.88 -4.87
N VAL A 102 -23.67 -13.02 -5.56
CA VAL A 102 -24.58 -14.14 -5.26
C VAL A 102 -23.79 -15.35 -4.73
N GLU A 103 -22.63 -15.14 -4.11
CA GLU A 103 -22.11 -16.16 -3.19
C GLU A 103 -23.09 -16.27 -2.00
N ASP A 104 -24.03 -17.21 -2.11
CA ASP A 104 -24.84 -17.73 -1.01
C ASP A 104 -23.87 -18.12 0.11
N PHE A 105 -23.76 -17.26 1.12
CA PHE A 105 -23.09 -17.58 2.37
C PHE A 105 -23.81 -18.78 2.98
N ASP A 106 -23.22 -19.96 2.84
CA ASP A 106 -23.76 -21.20 3.38
C ASP A 106 -23.57 -21.20 4.91
N ASP A 107 -24.52 -20.57 5.63
CA ASP A 107 -24.56 -20.42 7.09
C ASP A 107 -24.50 -21.76 7.85
N HIS A 108 -24.66 -22.89 7.15
CA HIS A 108 -24.56 -24.23 7.71
C HIS A 108 -23.16 -24.57 8.25
N PHE A 109 -22.09 -23.92 7.77
CA PHE A 109 -20.74 -24.17 8.29
C PHE A 109 -20.49 -23.54 9.68
N TYR A 110 -21.24 -22.51 10.09
CA TYR A 110 -21.06 -21.82 11.37
C TYR A 110 -22.04 -22.26 12.47
N THR A 111 -23.09 -23.03 12.15
CA THR A 111 -24.11 -23.49 13.12
C THR A 111 -23.78 -24.85 13.75
N SER A 112 -22.65 -25.47 13.38
CA SER A 112 -22.23 -26.74 13.98
C SER A 112 -21.60 -26.50 15.37
N ASP A 113 -22.43 -26.46 16.41
CA ASP A 113 -21.95 -26.49 17.79
C ASP A 113 -21.03 -27.72 18.00
N PRO A 114 -19.83 -27.54 18.61
CA PRO A 114 -18.94 -28.65 18.87
C PRO A 114 -19.59 -29.63 19.87
N PRO A 115 -19.36 -30.95 19.73
CA PRO A 115 -19.94 -31.94 20.64
C PRO A 115 -19.47 -31.69 22.09
N PRO A 116 -20.34 -31.92 23.10
CA PRO A 116 -19.98 -31.70 24.49
C PRO A 116 -18.81 -32.59 24.91
N PRO A 117 -17.91 -32.11 25.78
CA PRO A 117 -16.76 -32.89 26.22
C PRO A 117 -17.21 -34.17 26.97
N PRO A 118 -16.48 -35.29 26.83
CA PRO A 118 -16.80 -36.51 27.55
C PRO A 118 -16.65 -36.31 29.06
N TYR A 119 -17.71 -36.66 29.80
CA TYR A 119 -17.73 -36.59 31.26
C TYR A 119 -16.63 -37.49 31.82
N SER A 120 -15.67 -36.93 32.55
CA SER A 120 -14.67 -37.68 33.30
C SER A 120 -15.20 -37.86 34.73
N GLY A 121 -15.70 -39.07 35.02
CA GLY A 121 -15.95 -39.55 36.37
C GLY A 121 -14.71 -40.19 36.99
#